data_AF-A0A357QNV6-F1
#
_entry.id   AF-A0A357QNV6-F1
#
_cell.length_a   1.000
_cell.length_b   1.000
_cell.length_c   1.000
_cell.angle_alpha   90.00
_cell.angle_beta   90.00
_cell.angle_gamma   90.00
#
_symmetry.space_group_name_H-M   'P 1'
#
loop_
_entity.id
_entity.type
_entity.pdbx_description
1 polymer ?
#
loop_
_entity_poly.entity_id
_entity_poly.type
_entity_poly.pdbx_seq_one_letter_code
_entity_poly.pdbx_strand_id
1 'polypeptide(L)' 'MKAGESSKISVSFNTAGKNGNQNKSITVNTNDPKNPVISLRIKGTVLGGGNSGGH' A
#
# COMPACT_ATOMS: atom_id res chain seq x y z
N MET A 1 7.44 -12.20 19.56
CA MET A 1 8.11 -12.62 18.31
C MET A 1 9.58 -12.84 18.65
N LYS A 2 10.15 -13.98 18.28
CA LYS A 2 11.59 -14.23 18.52
C LYS A 2 12.37 -13.45 17.46
N ALA A 3 13.48 -12.82 17.83
CA ALA A 3 14.29 -12.04 16.89
C ALA A 3 14.73 -12.93 15.71
N GLY A 4 14.31 -12.59 14.49
CA GLY A 4 14.62 -13.34 13.27
C GLY A 4 13.41 -13.95 12.53
N GLU A 5 12.20 -13.89 13.08
CA GLU A 5 11.00 -14.33 12.34
C GLU A 5 10.59 -13.33 11.25
N SER A 6 10.57 -13.79 10.00
CA SER A 6 9.98 -13.05 8.88
C SER A 6 8.47 -13.28 8.85
N SER A 7 7.69 -12.21 8.97
CA SER A 7 6.23 -12.25 8.85
C SER A 7 5.78 -11.72 7.48
N LYS A 8 4.83 -12.40 6.84
CA LYS A 8 4.30 -12.01 5.53
C LYS A 8 3.06 -11.13 5.71
N ILE A 9 3.09 -9.91 5.18
CA ILE A 9 1.94 -8.98 5.22
C ILE A 9 1.25 -9.02 3.86
N SER A 10 0.04 -9.58 3.81
CA SER A 10 -0.80 -9.59 2.61
C SER A 10 -1.56 -8.27 2.50
N VAL A 11 -1.35 -7.53 1.41
CA VAL A 11 -2.04 -6.26 1.12
C VAL A 11 -2.91 -6.44 -0.11
N SER A 12 -4.18 -6.05 -0.03
CA SER A 12 -5.08 -6.00 -1.18
C SER A 12 -5.45 -4.55 -1.46
N PHE A 13 -5.24 -4.10 -2.71
CA PHE A 13 -5.56 -2.75 -3.15
C PHE A 13 -6.61 -2.81 -4.25
N ASN A 14 -7.83 -2.35 -3.94
CA ASN A 14 -8.91 -2.26 -4.92
C ASN A 14 -8.80 -0.95 -5.71
N THR A 15 -8.53 -1.07 -7.01
CA THR A 15 -8.41 0.04 -7.96
C THR A 15 -9.75 0.49 -8.55
N ALA A 16 -10.85 -0.23 -8.30
CA ALA A 16 -12.16 0.11 -8.83
C ALA A 16 -12.57 1.54 -8.42
N GLY A 17 -12.91 2.37 -9.42
CA GLY A 17 -13.25 3.78 -9.22
C GLY A 17 -12.08 4.69 -8.81
N LYS A 18 -10.83 4.21 -8.84
CA LYS A 18 -9.62 5.03 -8.67
C LYS A 18 -9.02 5.35 -10.04
N ASN A 19 -8.55 6.58 -10.21
CA ASN A 19 -7.79 6.99 -11.38
C ASN A 19 -6.67 7.96 -10.93
N GLY A 20 -5.56 7.97 -11.64
CA GLY A 20 -4.41 8.82 -11.36
C GLY A 20 -3.55 8.33 -10.20
N ASN A 21 -2.71 9.23 -9.68
CA ASN A 21 -1.69 8.90 -8.68
C ASN A 21 -2.31 8.49 -7.34
N GLN A 22 -1.99 7.27 -6.92
CA GLN A 22 -2.32 6.69 -5.63
C GLN A 22 -1.08 6.71 -4.75
N ASN A 23 -1.24 7.26 -3.55
CA ASN A 23 -0.20 7.31 -2.54
C ASN A 23 -0.81 7.00 -1.18
N LYS A 24 -0.60 5.77 -0.69
CA LYS A 24 -1.15 5.28 0.57
C LYS A 24 -0.04 4.88 1.54
N SER A 25 -0.28 5.18 2.81
CA SER A 25 0.60 4.79 3.92
C SER A 25 -0.06 3.63 4.66
N ILE A 26 0.75 2.64 4.99
CA ILE A 26 0.39 1.50 5.83
C ILE A 26 1.24 1.61 7.09
N THR A 27 0.59 1.72 8.23
CA THR A 27 1.26 1.71 9.53
C THR A 27 1.09 0.31 10.13
N VAL A 28 2.21 -0.33 10.43
CA VAL A 28 2.25 -1.64 11.06
C VAL A 28 2.72 -1.46 12.50
N ASN A 29 1.83 -1.78 13.44
CA ASN A 29 2.18 -1.79 14.86
C ASN A 29 2.72 -3.18 15.22
N THR A 30 3.91 -3.22 15.78
CA THR A 30 4.65 -4.44 16.13
C THR A 30 5.00 -4.43 17.62
N ASN A 31 5.21 -5.61 18.20
CA ASN A 31 5.63 -5.75 19.59
C ASN A 31 7.16 -5.68 19.77
N ASP A 32 7.91 -5.38 18.71
CA ASP A 32 9.36 -5.19 18.79
C ASP A 32 9.70 -3.93 19.60
N PRO A 33 10.45 -4.04 20.71
CA PRO A 33 10.75 -2.90 21.57
C PRO A 33 11.71 -1.88 20.93
N LYS A 34 12.42 -2.26 19.86
CA LYS A 34 13.31 -1.35 19.11
C LYS A 34 12.58 -0.63 17.98
N ASN A 35 11.65 -1.30 17.32
CA ASN A 35 10.90 -0.81 16.16
C ASN A 35 9.40 -1.15 16.32
N PRO A 36 8.68 -0.46 17.23
CA PRO A 36 7.27 -0.75 17.52
C PRO A 36 6.32 -0.28 16.40
N VAL A 37 6.78 0.59 15.51
CA VAL A 37 6.00 1.14 14.40
C VAL A 37 6.81 1.07 13.12
N ILE A 38 6.26 0.44 12.09
CA ILE A 38 6.84 0.37 10.76
C ILE A 38 5.89 1.08 9.79
N SER A 39 6.39 2.07 9.07
CA SER A 39 5.61 2.81 8.08
C SER A 39 6.00 2.38 6.66
N LEU A 40 5.07 1.76 5.94
CA LEU A 40 5.22 1.37 4.54
C LEU A 40 4.43 2.32 3.65
N ARG A 41 5.02 2.75 2.54
CA ARG A 41 4.36 3.66 1.59
C ARG A 41 4.19 2.98 0.25
N ILE A 42 2.94 2.86 -0.20
CA ILE A 42 2.58 2.34 -1.52
C ILE A 42 2.29 3.53 -2.43
N LYS A 43 3.06 3.64 -3.51
CA LYS A 43 2.87 4.63 -4.58
C LYS A 43 2.65 3.89 -5.90
N GLY A 44 1.64 4.32 -6.65
CA GLY A 44 1.34 3.75 -7.97
C GLY A 44 0.32 4.62 -8.70
N THR A 45 0.28 4.51 -10.03
CA THR A 45 -0.70 5.25 -10.85
C THR A 45 -1.75 4.27 -11.35
N VAL A 46 -3.02 4.54 -11.10
CA VAL A 46 -4.12 3.76 -11.67
C VAL A 46 -4.46 4.37 -13.01
N LEU A 47 -4.20 3.64 -14.07
CA LEU A 47 -4.61 4.01 -15.42
C LEU A 47 -6.11 3.71 -15.55
N GLY A 48 -6.95 4.69 -15.23
CA GLY A 48 -8.37 4.58 -15.57
C GLY A 48 -8.51 4.63 -17.08
N GLY A 49 -9.14 3.61 -17.67
CA GLY A 49 -9.55 3.62 -19.07
C GLY A 49 -10.59 4.71 -19.30
N GLY A 50 -10.14 5.96 -19.38
CA GLY A 50 -10.91 7.08 -19.86
C GLY A 50 -11.10 6.86 -21.34
N ASN A 51 -12.35 6.62 -21.73
CA ASN A 51 -12.80 6.67 -23.11
C ASN A 51 -12.38 8.04 -23.67
N SER A 52 -11.39 8.05 -24.57
CA SER A 52 -10.99 9.23 -25.34
C SER A 52 -12.07 9.54 -26.37
N GLY A 53 -13.23 9.99 -25.90
CA GLY A 53 -14.27 10.60 -26.74
C GLY A 53 -13.92 12.07 -26.93
N GLY A 54 -13.35 12.40 -28.08
CA GLY A 54 -13.10 13.77 -28.50
C GLY A 54 -12.07 13.82 -29.60
N HIS A 55 -12.50 13.67 -30.85
CA HIS A 55 -12.64 14.74 -31.84
C HIS A 55 -13.80 14.37 -32.78
#